data_AF-A0A7S3WQF6-F1
#
_entry.id   AF-A0A7S3WQF6-F1
#
_cell.length_a   1.000
_cell.length_b   1.000
_cell.length_c   1.000
_cell.angle_alpha   90.00
_cell.angle_beta   90.00
_cell.angle_gamma   90.00
#
_symmetry.space_group_name_H-M   'P 1'
#
loop_
_entity.id
_entity.type
_entity.pdbx_description
1 polymer ?
#
loop_
_entity_poly.entity_id
_entity_poly.type
_entity_poly.pdbx_seq_one_letter_code
_entity_poly.pdbx_strand_id
1 'polypeptide(L)'
;YAAEDFIAGFKKTMKFQPRVLKQNRGSAGEGIWIIKLKAGDYCSSYGEASCADDEVCDMMEANDNHAEEHTVGEFLEFCVNGRNDKSGKWDTIGTGKYLEGGKEAGGQLVDQRFCPRI
;
A
#
# COMPACT_ATOMS: atom_id res chain seq x y z
N TYR A 1 -5.58 9.80 10.10
CA TYR A 1 -5.38 10.83 9.08
C TYR A 1 -6.42 10.58 8.01
N ALA A 2 -6.84 11.60 7.27
CA ALA A 2 -7.91 11.45 6.28
C ALA A 2 -7.42 10.55 5.12
N ALA A 3 -8.33 9.99 4.32
CA ALA A 3 -7.95 9.14 3.20
C ALA A 3 -7.06 9.90 2.20
N GLU A 4 -7.26 11.19 2.08
CA GLU A 4 -6.50 12.10 1.22
C GLU A 4 -5.04 12.24 1.71
N ASP A 5 -4.84 12.36 3.03
CA ASP A 5 -3.50 12.42 3.63
C ASP A 5 -2.75 11.10 3.40
N PHE A 6 -3.46 9.97 3.52
CA PHE A 6 -2.92 8.64 3.23
C PHE A 6 -2.44 8.55 1.78
N ILE A 7 -3.33 8.88 0.83
CA ILE A 7 -3.08 8.79 -0.61
C ILE A 7 -1.88 9.65 -0.99
N ALA A 8 -1.86 10.92 -0.56
CA ALA A 8 -0.76 11.84 -0.86
C ALA A 8 0.56 11.40 -0.21
N GLY A 9 0.49 10.92 1.03
CA GLY A 9 1.64 10.39 1.76
C GLY A 9 2.25 9.17 1.09
N PHE A 10 1.41 8.17 0.79
CA PHE A 10 1.83 6.91 0.17
C PHE A 10 2.45 7.13 -1.22
N LYS A 11 1.81 7.92 -2.09
CA LYS A 11 2.36 8.22 -3.42
C LYS A 11 3.75 8.83 -3.35
N LYS A 12 3.98 9.71 -2.37
CA LYS A 12 5.27 10.38 -2.15
C LYS A 12 6.33 9.43 -1.59
N THR A 13 5.99 8.63 -0.59
CA THR A 13 6.94 7.69 0.04
C THR A 13 7.29 6.54 -0.91
N MET A 14 6.31 6.01 -1.65
CA MET A 14 6.47 4.93 -2.62
C MET A 14 7.34 5.37 -3.81
N LYS A 15 7.24 6.63 -4.26
CA LYS A 15 8.10 7.14 -5.34
C LYS A 15 9.55 7.30 -4.92
N PHE A 16 9.84 7.33 -3.61
CA PHE A 16 11.20 7.49 -3.11
C PHE A 16 11.92 6.16 -2.90
N GLN A 17 11.23 5.11 -2.41
CA GLN A 17 11.86 3.82 -2.12
C GLN A 17 10.83 2.72 -1.81
N PRO A 18 11.23 1.42 -1.85
CA PRO A 18 10.39 0.31 -1.40
C PRO A 18 9.80 0.49 0.00
N ARG A 19 8.55 0.03 0.17
CA ARG A 19 7.75 0.24 1.39
C ARG A 19 7.32 -1.07 2.03
N VAL A 20 7.08 -1.02 3.34
CA VAL A 20 6.25 -1.99 4.06
C VAL A 20 5.01 -1.25 4.53
N LEU A 21 3.84 -1.66 4.03
CA LEU A 21 2.56 -1.14 4.48
C LEU A 21 1.87 -2.15 5.39
N LYS A 22 1.29 -1.69 6.50
CA LYS A 22 0.56 -2.55 7.44
C LYS A 22 -0.69 -1.86 7.99
N GLN A 23 -1.82 -2.55 7.99
CA GLN A 23 -3.00 -2.13 8.75
C GLN A 23 -2.79 -2.25 10.27
N ASN A 24 -3.28 -1.27 11.04
CA ASN A 24 -3.05 -1.19 12.49
C ASN A 24 -3.99 -2.10 13.32
N ARG A 25 -4.99 -2.73 12.69
CA ARG A 25 -5.97 -3.61 13.34
C ARG A 25 -5.94 -4.98 12.70
N GLY A 26 -5.93 -6.02 13.54
CA GLY A 26 -6.23 -7.41 13.19
C GLY A 26 -5.66 -7.86 11.84
N SER A 27 -4.34 -8.06 11.76
CA SER A 27 -3.74 -8.59 10.53
C SER A 27 -3.65 -10.11 10.54
N ALA A 28 -3.34 -10.79 11.65
CA ALA A 28 -3.02 -12.24 11.64
C ALA A 28 -2.03 -12.67 10.50
N GLY A 29 -1.28 -11.72 9.92
CA GLY A 29 -0.48 -11.90 8.69
C GLY A 29 -1.01 -11.12 7.47
N GLU A 30 -2.34 -10.99 7.33
CA GLU A 30 -3.07 -10.31 6.26
C GLU A 30 -2.94 -8.78 6.31
N GLY A 31 -2.84 -8.14 5.15
CA GLY A 31 -2.72 -6.69 5.03
C GLY A 31 -1.36 -6.15 5.47
N ILE A 32 -0.31 -6.99 5.44
CA ILE A 32 1.09 -6.59 5.57
C ILE A 32 1.76 -6.79 4.21
N TRP A 33 2.10 -5.69 3.56
CA TRP A 33 2.59 -5.67 2.18
C TRP A 33 4.03 -5.19 2.11
N ILE A 34 4.90 -5.95 1.45
CA ILE A 34 6.15 -5.42 0.91
C ILE A 34 5.85 -4.92 -0.50
N ILE A 35 6.16 -3.66 -0.79
CA ILE A 35 5.76 -2.99 -2.02
C ILE A 35 6.99 -2.38 -2.69
N LYS A 36 7.16 -2.66 -3.98
CA LYS A 36 8.18 -2.09 -4.85
C LYS A 36 7.53 -1.52 -6.10
N LEU A 37 8.08 -0.46 -6.67
CA LEU A 37 7.69 -0.03 -8.01
C LEU A 37 8.28 -1.04 -8.99
N LYS A 38 7.43 -1.66 -9.82
CA LYS A 38 7.85 -2.68 -10.78
C LYS A 38 8.88 -2.14 -11.77
N ALA A 39 8.73 -0.88 -12.17
CA ALA A 39 9.68 -0.20 -13.06
C ALA A 39 11.00 0.21 -12.37
N GLY A 40 11.05 0.21 -11.02
CA GLY A 40 12.20 0.69 -10.26
C GLY A 40 12.47 2.20 -10.40
N ASP A 41 11.54 2.96 -10.96
CA ASP A 41 11.65 4.40 -11.20
C ASP A 41 11.43 5.19 -9.91
N TYR A 42 12.45 5.20 -9.05
CA TYR A 42 12.46 5.95 -7.80
C TYR A 42 13.10 7.34 -7.97
N CYS A 43 12.54 8.36 -7.34
CA CYS A 43 13.15 9.68 -7.29
C CYS A 43 14.37 9.71 -6.35
N SER A 44 15.31 10.62 -6.62
CA SER A 44 16.59 10.68 -5.91
C SER A 44 16.47 11.20 -4.48
N SER A 45 15.45 12.03 -4.23
CA SER A 45 15.20 12.67 -2.95
C SER A 45 13.73 12.59 -2.55
N TYR A 46 13.49 12.51 -1.24
CA TYR A 46 12.11 12.43 -0.72
C TYR A 46 11.31 13.67 -1.08
N GLY A 47 10.15 13.48 -1.71
CA GLY A 47 9.24 14.57 -2.08
C GLY A 47 9.52 15.23 -3.44
N GLU A 48 10.55 14.78 -4.16
CA GLU A 48 10.87 15.25 -5.51
C GLU A 48 9.77 14.89 -6.52
N ALA A 49 9.18 13.70 -6.37
CA ALA A 49 8.06 13.24 -7.17
C ALA A 49 7.04 12.48 -6.30
N SER A 50 5.92 12.13 -6.90
CA SER A 50 4.89 11.26 -6.32
C SER A 50 4.38 10.32 -7.39
N CYS A 51 3.99 9.11 -6.99
CA CYS A 51 3.53 8.13 -7.96
C CYS A 51 2.26 8.60 -8.67
N ALA A 52 2.17 8.35 -9.98
CA ALA A 52 0.92 8.37 -10.70
C ALA A 52 0.07 7.12 -10.36
N ASP A 53 -1.23 7.17 -10.61
CA ASP A 53 -2.13 6.06 -10.27
C ASP A 53 -1.89 4.82 -11.15
N ASP A 54 -1.35 4.99 -12.35
CA ASP A 54 -1.09 3.93 -13.33
C ASP A 54 0.29 3.28 -13.18
N GLU A 55 1.16 3.79 -12.29
CA GLU A 55 2.41 3.12 -11.95
C GLU A 55 2.12 1.77 -11.29
N VAL A 56 2.84 0.73 -11.70
CA VAL A 56 2.61 -0.65 -11.24
C VAL A 56 3.53 -0.97 -10.06
N CYS A 57 2.94 -1.56 -9.03
CA CYS A 57 3.62 -2.11 -7.87
C CYS A 57 3.79 -3.63 -8.02
N ASP A 58 4.98 -4.12 -7.70
CA ASP A 58 5.25 -5.53 -7.37
C ASP A 58 5.08 -5.69 -5.86
N MET A 59 4.06 -6.44 -5.46
CA MET A 59 3.57 -6.53 -4.09
C MET A 59 3.69 -7.96 -3.58
N MET A 60 4.12 -8.12 -2.33
CA MET A 60 4.18 -9.41 -1.65
C MET A 60 3.48 -9.32 -0.29
N GLU A 61 2.51 -10.21 -0.06
CA GLU A 61 1.85 -10.30 1.24
C GLU A 61 2.69 -11.14 2.21
N ALA A 62 2.92 -10.64 3.42
CA ALA A 62 3.73 -11.34 4.41
C ALA A 62 3.04 -12.60 4.99
N ASN A 63 1.73 -12.77 4.79
CA ASN A 63 0.95 -13.88 5.33
C ASN A 63 1.41 -15.24 4.76
N ASP A 64 1.50 -15.33 3.44
CA ASP A 64 1.78 -16.55 2.69
C ASP A 64 2.88 -16.37 1.61
N ASN A 65 3.45 -15.17 1.52
CA ASN A 65 4.46 -14.77 0.52
C ASN A 65 3.98 -14.85 -0.93
N HIS A 66 2.66 -14.86 -1.19
CA HIS A 66 2.21 -14.69 -2.57
C HIS A 66 2.60 -13.30 -3.06
N ALA A 67 2.84 -13.22 -4.37
CA ALA A 67 3.13 -11.98 -5.06
C ALA A 67 1.99 -11.66 -6.03
N GLU A 68 1.62 -10.39 -6.09
CA GLU A 68 0.63 -9.87 -7.02
C GLU A 68 1.05 -8.49 -7.52
N GLU A 69 0.52 -8.10 -8.68
CA GLU A 69 0.81 -6.81 -9.28
C GLU A 69 -0.46 -5.98 -9.35
N HIS A 70 -0.36 -4.76 -8.84
CA HIS A 70 -1.46 -3.81 -8.82
C HIS A 70 -0.92 -2.43 -9.16
N THR A 71 -1.74 -1.61 -9.79
CA THR A 71 -1.42 -0.19 -9.93
C THR A 71 -1.47 0.50 -8.56
N VAL A 72 -0.76 1.62 -8.43
CA VAL A 72 -0.83 2.47 -7.23
C VAL A 72 -2.28 2.88 -6.95
N GLY A 73 -3.05 3.21 -7.98
CA GLY A 73 -4.47 3.56 -7.87
C GLY A 73 -5.32 2.40 -7.31
N GLU A 74 -5.17 1.19 -7.86
CA GLU A 74 -5.88 -0.01 -7.39
C GLU A 74 -5.57 -0.31 -5.93
N PHE A 75 -4.30 -0.24 -5.52
CA PHE A 75 -3.91 -0.48 -4.14
C PHE A 75 -4.45 0.57 -3.16
N LEU A 76 -4.42 1.85 -3.54
CA LEU A 76 -4.98 2.93 -2.74
C LEU A 76 -6.49 2.76 -2.57
N GLU A 77 -7.21 2.44 -3.65
CA GLU A 77 -8.64 2.16 -3.60
C GLU A 77 -8.94 0.94 -2.71
N PHE A 78 -8.15 -0.13 -2.81
CA PHE A 78 -8.27 -1.29 -1.94
C PHE A 78 -8.07 -0.92 -0.46
N CYS A 79 -7.08 -0.09 -0.14
CA CYS A 79 -6.82 0.36 1.23
C CYS A 79 -7.96 1.22 1.79
N VAL A 80 -8.59 2.07 0.97
CA VAL A 80 -9.62 3.02 1.43
C VAL A 80 -11.02 2.39 1.40
N ASN A 81 -11.39 1.78 0.27
CA ASN A 81 -12.75 1.33 -0.03
C ASN A 81 -12.88 -0.20 -0.13
N GLY A 82 -11.77 -0.93 -0.07
CA GLY A 82 -11.76 -2.38 -0.18
C GLY A 82 -11.99 -2.89 -1.59
N ARG A 83 -12.32 -4.17 -1.68
CA ARG A 83 -12.60 -4.83 -2.97
C ARG A 83 -13.83 -4.21 -3.64
N ASN A 84 -13.61 -3.64 -4.81
CA ASN A 84 -14.64 -3.17 -5.74
C ASN A 84 -14.08 -3.15 -7.18
N ASP A 85 -14.89 -2.74 -8.16
CA ASP A 85 -14.48 -2.71 -9.56
C ASP A 85 -13.27 -1.79 -9.84
N LYS A 86 -13.06 -0.75 -9.03
CA LYS A 86 -11.95 0.21 -9.16
C LYS A 86 -10.66 -0.26 -8.49
N SER A 87 -10.76 -1.12 -7.47
CA SER A 87 -9.59 -1.69 -6.82
C SER A 87 -8.97 -2.82 -7.64
N GLY A 88 -9.62 -3.29 -8.70
CA GLY A 88 -9.15 -4.46 -9.45
C GLY A 88 -9.43 -5.79 -8.73
N LYS A 89 -8.79 -6.86 -9.20
CA LYS A 89 -8.98 -8.24 -8.69
C LYS A 89 -7.79 -8.65 -7.83
N TRP A 90 -8.07 -9.02 -6.58
CA TRP A 90 -7.05 -9.32 -5.57
C TRP A 90 -6.97 -10.80 -5.23
N ASP A 91 -5.75 -11.35 -5.18
CA ASP A 91 -5.47 -12.75 -4.86
C ASP A 91 -5.36 -13.02 -3.35
N THR A 92 -4.97 -12.00 -2.57
CA THR A 92 -5.02 -12.05 -1.09
C THR A 92 -6.36 -12.54 -0.57
N ILE A 93 -6.44 -12.97 0.68
CA ILE A 93 -7.72 -13.21 1.36
C ILE A 93 -8.27 -11.94 2.03
N GLY A 94 -7.43 -10.91 2.21
CA GLY A 94 -7.81 -9.65 2.84
C GLY A 94 -8.85 -8.85 2.04
N THR A 95 -9.74 -8.15 2.74
CA THR A 95 -10.83 -7.38 2.11
C THR A 95 -10.49 -5.91 1.83
N GLY A 96 -9.34 -5.43 2.30
CA GLY A 96 -8.95 -4.02 2.25
C GLY A 96 -9.68 -3.19 3.32
N LYS A 97 -10.01 -1.93 3.01
CA LYS A 97 -10.72 -0.98 3.92
C LYS A 97 -10.00 -0.69 5.24
N TYR A 98 -8.69 -0.52 5.19
CA TYR A 98 -7.85 -0.35 6.37
C TYR A 98 -8.11 0.93 7.18
N LEU A 99 -8.84 1.89 6.61
CA LEU A 99 -9.24 3.15 7.27
C LEU A 99 -10.69 3.15 7.77
N GLU A 100 -11.43 2.05 7.60
CA GLU A 100 -12.85 1.96 7.99
C GLU A 100 -13.06 2.18 9.49
N GLY A 101 -14.14 2.88 9.83
CA GLY A 101 -14.45 3.29 11.21
C GLY A 101 -13.57 4.43 11.75
N GLY A 102 -12.57 4.88 10.99
CA GLY A 102 -11.72 6.02 11.33
C GLY A 102 -10.79 5.77 12.51
N LYS A 103 -10.10 6.84 12.93
CA LYS A 103 -9.01 6.78 13.91
C LYS A 103 -9.44 6.22 15.27
N GLU A 104 -10.63 6.57 15.75
CA GLU A 104 -11.15 6.10 17.05
C GLU A 104 -11.43 4.60 17.04
N ALA A 105 -11.90 4.07 15.90
CA ALA A 105 -11.99 2.64 15.65
C ALA A 105 -10.66 2.04 15.17
N GLY A 106 -9.52 2.69 15.38
CA GLY A 106 -8.19 2.16 15.02
C GLY A 106 -7.92 2.00 13.52
N GLY A 107 -8.76 2.56 12.64
CA GLY A 107 -8.55 2.62 11.19
C GLY A 107 -7.34 3.49 10.87
N GLN A 108 -6.19 2.85 10.68
CA GLN A 108 -4.90 3.47 10.43
C GLN A 108 -3.99 2.51 9.67
N LEU A 109 -3.08 3.09 8.89
CA LEU A 109 -2.00 2.38 8.22
C LEU A 109 -0.65 2.85 8.75
N VAL A 110 0.28 1.92 8.81
CA VAL A 110 1.69 2.17 9.05
C VAL A 110 2.41 2.02 7.72
N ASP A 111 3.07 3.09 7.28
CA ASP A 111 3.91 3.12 6.08
C ASP A 111 5.38 3.29 6.49
N GLN A 112 6.16 2.22 6.34
CA GLN A 112 7.57 2.18 6.72
C GLN A 112 8.47 1.92 5.51
N ARG A 113 9.70 2.39 5.57
CA ARG A 113 10.73 2.01 4.59
C ARG A 113 10.99 0.51 4.70
N PHE A 114 11.01 -0.19 3.58
CA PHE A 114 11.50 -1.56 3.55
C PHE A 114 13.03 -1.58 3.60
N CYS A 115 13.59 -2.30 4.58
CA CYS A 115 15.01 -2.61 4.65
C CYS A 115 15.22 -4.02 4.08
N PRO A 116 15.95 -4.18 2.96
CA PRO A 116 16.23 -5.50 2.41
C PRO A 116 17.05 -6.34 3.38
N ARG A 117 17.01 -7.66 3.20
CA ARG A 117 17.81 -8.59 4.01
C ARG A 117 19.29 -8.24 3.88
N ILE A 118 20.00 -8.31 5.01
CA ILE A 118 21.46 -8.16 5.14
C ILE A 118 22.11 -9.51 4.86
#